data_AF-A0A811S3R3-F1
#
_entry.id   AF-A0A811S3R3-F1
#
_cell.length_a   1.000
_cell.length_b   1.000
_cell.length_c   1.000
_cell.angle_alpha   90.00
_cell.angle_beta   90.00
_cell.angle_gamma   90.00
#
_symmetry.space_group_name_H-M   'P 1'
#
loop_
_entity.id
_entity.type
_entity.pdbx_description
1 polymer ?
#
loop_
_entity_poly.entity_id
_entity_poly.type
_entity_poly.pdbx_seq_one_letter_code
_entity_poly.pdbx_strand_id
1 'polypeptide(L)'
;MMNADATGRLLKYDAQTKSVTVLKAGLPYPNGVAVSRDGAQVVVAHTVPCQAFRYFLRGARAGQYELMADLPGYPDNVRRDGKGGYWVALNQEKQWLDAAPATAPAKHLAGVRLDAHGVEVEELTAAKGVTLSDVAERRGKLWLGSVELEYIGLVA
;
A
#
# COMPACT_ATOMS: atom_id res chain seq x y z
N MET A 1 -17.67 1.41 13.84
CA MET A 1 -17.31 2.62 13.06
C MET A 1 -15.82 2.59 12.84
N MET A 2 -15.36 2.53 11.58
CA MET A 2 -13.97 2.87 11.29
C MET A 2 -13.81 4.37 11.50
N ASN A 3 -12.83 4.75 12.30
CA ASN A 3 -12.59 6.13 12.68
C ASN A 3 -12.34 6.96 11.40
N ALA A 4 -13.09 8.05 11.20
CA ALA A 4 -12.94 8.93 10.03
C ALA A 4 -11.74 9.88 10.17
N ASP A 5 -10.74 9.50 10.98
CA ASP A 5 -9.55 10.29 11.22
C ASP A 5 -8.74 10.43 9.92
N ALA A 6 -8.49 11.67 9.54
CA ALA A 6 -7.73 12.06 8.37
C ALA A 6 -6.59 13.02 8.73
N THR A 7 -5.98 12.88 9.91
CA THR A 7 -4.89 13.75 10.36
C THR A 7 -3.50 13.36 9.82
N GLY A 8 -3.41 12.28 9.03
CA GLY A 8 -2.17 11.78 8.45
C GLY A 8 -1.51 12.75 7.45
N ARG A 9 -0.20 12.55 7.21
CA ARG A 9 0.62 13.43 6.35
C ARG A 9 1.62 12.64 5.50
N LEU A 10 1.83 13.08 4.26
CA LEU A 10 2.97 12.71 3.42
C LEU A 10 4.06 13.79 3.57
N LEU A 11 5.24 13.38 4.02
CA LEU A 11 6.37 14.26 4.29
C LEU A 11 7.53 13.94 3.34
N LYS A 12 8.23 14.98 2.90
CA LYS A 12 9.54 14.86 2.24
C LYS A 12 10.59 15.42 3.19
N TYR A 13 11.64 14.65 3.41
CA TYR A 13 12.84 15.11 4.09
C TYR A 13 13.96 15.32 3.08
N ASP A 14 14.61 16.48 3.13
CA ASP A 14 15.82 16.77 2.38
C ASP A 14 17.03 16.66 3.32
N ALA A 15 17.87 15.66 3.09
CA ALA A 15 19.03 15.38 3.95
C ALA A 15 20.16 16.42 3.80
N GLN A 16 20.25 17.12 2.66
CA GLN A 16 21.29 18.14 2.44
C GLN A 16 20.94 19.42 3.19
N THR A 17 19.69 19.87 3.07
CA THR A 17 19.22 21.10 3.73
C THR A 17 18.68 20.86 5.14
N LYS A 18 18.54 19.59 5.55
CA LYS A 18 17.92 19.13 6.80
C LYS A 18 16.50 19.66 7.00
N SER A 19 15.79 19.92 5.90
CA SER A 19 14.45 20.49 5.92
C SER A 19 13.37 19.42 5.69
N VAL A 20 12.20 19.65 6.27
CA VAL A 20 11.01 18.82 6.07
C VAL A 20 9.96 19.65 5.33
N THR A 21 9.37 19.09 4.29
CA THR A 21 8.23 19.66 3.57
C THR A 21 7.03 18.75 3.73
N VAL A 22 5.88 19.32 4.10
CA VAL A 22 4.59 18.62 4.04
C VAL A 22 4.11 18.62 2.59
N LEU A 23 4.19 17.49 1.91
CA LEU A 23 3.71 17.36 0.52
C LEU A 23 2.19 17.29 0.45
N LYS A 24 1.58 16.63 1.44
CA LYS A 24 0.13 16.57 1.62
C LYS A 24 -0.23 16.28 3.08
N ALA A 25 -1.27 16.93 3.57
CA ALA A 25 -1.90 16.65 4.86
C ALA A 25 -3.38 16.25 4.63
N GLY A 26 -4.08 15.87 5.70
CA GLY A 26 -5.48 15.48 5.56
C GLY A 26 -5.67 14.04 5.07
N LEU A 27 -4.71 13.16 5.34
CA LEU A 27 -4.68 11.80 4.78
C LEU A 27 -5.36 10.80 5.73
N PRO A 28 -6.34 10.00 5.25
CA PRO A 28 -6.95 8.95 6.06
C PRO A 28 -6.00 7.76 6.20
N TYR A 29 -5.39 7.61 7.38
CA TYR A 29 -4.48 6.52 7.72
C TYR A 29 -3.47 6.13 6.60
N PRO A 30 -2.55 7.03 6.21
CA PRO A 30 -1.56 6.78 5.15
C PRO A 30 -0.42 5.87 5.63
N ASN A 31 -0.62 4.55 5.60
CA ASN A 31 0.28 3.58 6.22
C ASN A 31 1.50 3.26 5.33
N GLY A 32 1.27 2.97 4.05
CA GLY A 32 2.32 2.59 3.11
C GLY A 32 2.77 3.75 2.23
N VAL A 33 4.08 3.84 1.96
CA VAL A 33 4.66 4.83 1.04
C VAL A 33 5.79 4.22 0.20
N ALA A 34 5.79 4.49 -1.10
CA ALA A 34 6.86 4.07 -2.01
C ALA A 34 7.13 5.13 -3.08
N VAL A 35 8.38 5.55 -3.21
CA VAL A 35 8.82 6.36 -4.33
C VAL A 35 8.96 5.47 -5.57
N SER A 36 8.46 5.91 -6.71
CA SER A 36 8.69 5.27 -8.01
C SER A 36 10.17 5.12 -8.36
N ARG A 37 10.49 4.20 -9.29
CA ARG A 37 11.88 3.91 -9.68
C ARG A 37 12.60 5.13 -10.25
N ASP A 38 11.93 5.95 -11.03
CA ASP A 38 12.51 7.17 -11.61
C ASP A 38 12.50 8.34 -10.61
N GLY A 39 11.76 8.26 -9.52
CA GLY A 39 11.59 9.34 -8.55
C GLY A 39 10.64 10.44 -9.03
N ALA A 40 9.80 10.18 -10.03
CA ALA A 40 8.84 11.16 -10.54
C ALA A 40 7.55 11.24 -9.73
N GLN A 41 7.19 10.14 -9.05
CA GLN A 41 5.94 9.98 -8.30
C GLN A 41 6.13 9.18 -7.00
N VAL A 42 5.20 9.32 -6.07
CA VAL A 42 5.11 8.56 -4.80
C VAL A 42 3.75 7.89 -4.73
N VAL A 43 3.72 6.60 -4.42
CA VAL A 43 2.50 5.87 -4.08
C VAL A 43 2.29 5.94 -2.57
N VAL A 44 1.06 6.20 -2.15
CA VAL A 44 0.64 6.23 -0.74
C VAL A 44 -0.58 5.33 -0.59
N ALA A 45 -0.52 4.36 0.31
CA ALA A 45 -1.66 3.49 0.63
C ALA A 45 -2.40 4.01 1.87
N HIS A 46 -3.71 4.11 1.75
CA HIS A 46 -4.63 4.51 2.79
C HIS A 46 -5.36 3.29 3.34
N THR A 47 -5.14 2.98 4.62
CA THR A 47 -5.65 1.75 5.23
C THR A 47 -7.17 1.76 5.30
N VAL A 48 -7.79 2.78 5.91
CA VAL A 48 -9.24 2.82 6.15
C VAL A 48 -10.08 2.78 4.86
N PRO A 49 -9.84 3.63 3.85
CA PRO A 49 -10.65 3.59 2.62
C PRO A 49 -10.24 2.44 1.69
N CYS A 50 -9.22 1.65 2.02
CA CYS A 50 -8.65 0.59 1.17
C CYS A 50 -8.25 1.12 -0.21
N GLN A 51 -7.45 2.18 -0.27
CA GLN A 51 -7.11 2.83 -1.54
C GLN A 51 -5.61 3.12 -1.64
N ALA A 52 -5.06 3.03 -2.84
CA ALA A 52 -3.74 3.54 -3.17
C ALA A 52 -3.87 4.82 -4.00
N PHE A 53 -3.12 5.85 -3.63
CA PHE A 53 -3.04 7.12 -4.33
C PHE A 53 -1.63 7.37 -4.85
N ARG A 54 -1.54 8.22 -5.86
CA ARG A 54 -0.29 8.70 -6.45
C ARG A 54 -0.14 10.20 -6.24
N TYR A 55 1.03 10.62 -5.74
CA TYR A 55 1.49 12.00 -5.71
C TYR A 55 2.59 12.22 -6.77
N PHE A 56 2.47 13.25 -7.60
CA PHE A 56 3.50 13.58 -8.59
C PHE A 56 4.52 14.57 -8.01
N LEU A 57 5.79 14.17 -7.95
CA LEU A 57 6.88 14.99 -7.40
C LEU A 57 7.42 16.01 -8.42
N ARG A 58 7.34 15.71 -9.72
CA ARG A 58 7.86 16.55 -10.81
C ARG A 58 7.12 16.30 -12.12
N GLY A 59 7.44 17.10 -13.14
CA GLY A 59 6.78 17.08 -14.44
C GLY A 59 5.53 17.96 -14.48
N ALA A 60 4.79 17.92 -15.59
CA ALA A 60 3.62 18.79 -15.81
C ALA A 60 2.49 18.60 -14.79
N ARG A 61 2.47 17.46 -14.08
CA ARG A 61 1.48 17.11 -13.06
C ARG A 61 1.98 17.31 -11.63
N ALA A 62 3.16 17.90 -11.42
CA ALA A 62 3.76 18.05 -10.10
C ALA A 62 2.77 18.66 -9.08
N GLY A 63 2.73 18.10 -7.87
CA GLY A 63 1.83 18.50 -6.79
C GLY A 63 0.43 17.87 -6.87
N GLN A 64 0.05 17.26 -7.99
CA GLN A 64 -1.23 16.56 -8.09
C GLN A 64 -1.22 15.27 -7.26
N TYR A 65 -2.39 14.94 -6.73
CA TYR A 65 -2.64 13.73 -5.94
C TYR A 65 -3.94 13.07 -6.40
N GLU A 66 -3.84 11.84 -6.90
CA GLU A 66 -4.97 11.15 -7.51
C GLU A 66 -5.09 9.70 -7.05
N LEU A 67 -6.31 9.16 -7.12
CA LEU A 67 -6.55 7.74 -6.90
C LEU A 67 -5.80 6.94 -7.97
N MET A 68 -5.05 5.93 -7.53
CA MET A 68 -4.33 5.01 -8.41
C MET A 68 -5.03 3.65 -8.45
N ALA A 69 -5.48 3.14 -7.30
CA ALA A 69 -6.20 1.87 -7.22
C ALA A 69 -7.18 1.85 -6.04
N ASP A 70 -8.33 1.22 -6.25
CA ASP A 70 -9.17 0.73 -5.15
C ASP A 70 -8.72 -0.70 -4.81
N LEU A 71 -8.33 -0.92 -3.55
CA LEU A 71 -7.67 -2.15 -3.11
C LEU A 71 -8.69 -3.14 -2.54
N PRO A 72 -8.46 -4.45 -2.69
CA PRO A 72 -9.38 -5.48 -2.20
C PRO A 72 -9.28 -5.73 -0.69
N GLY A 73 -8.39 -5.02 0.01
CA GLY A 73 -8.14 -5.19 1.44
C GLY A 73 -7.58 -3.95 2.10
N TYR A 74 -7.44 -3.99 3.43
CA TYR A 74 -6.85 -2.92 4.24
C TYR A 74 -5.33 -2.91 4.07
N PRO A 75 -4.75 -1.93 3.35
CA PRO A 75 -3.33 -1.94 3.07
C PRO A 75 -2.46 -1.53 4.25
N ASP A 76 -1.24 -2.04 4.22
CA ASP A 76 -0.13 -1.66 5.07
C ASP A 76 1.01 -1.09 4.21
N ASN A 77 2.24 -1.60 4.31
CA ASN A 77 3.36 -1.10 3.52
C ASN A 77 3.19 -1.33 2.01
N VAL A 78 3.78 -0.41 1.25
CA VAL A 78 3.94 -0.49 -0.21
C VAL A 78 5.43 -0.64 -0.54
N ARG A 79 5.77 -1.58 -1.42
CA ARG A 79 7.13 -1.82 -1.90
C ARG A 79 7.15 -1.87 -3.42
N ARG A 80 8.21 -1.35 -4.05
CA ARG A 80 8.40 -1.53 -5.50
C ARG A 80 8.63 -3.01 -5.81
N ASP A 81 8.05 -3.49 -6.90
CA ASP A 81 8.25 -4.87 -7.38
C ASP A 81 9.53 -5.05 -8.21
N GLY A 82 10.22 -3.96 -8.55
CA GLY A 82 11.42 -3.95 -9.40
C GLY A 82 11.14 -3.99 -10.92
N LYS A 83 9.89 -4.22 -11.32
CA LYS A 83 9.39 -4.28 -12.71
C LYS A 83 8.62 -3.01 -13.12
N GLY A 84 8.40 -2.10 -12.18
CA GLY A 84 7.74 -0.81 -12.40
C GLY A 84 6.41 -0.67 -11.66
N GLY A 85 5.94 -1.76 -11.06
CA GLY A 85 4.77 -1.81 -10.19
C GLY A 85 5.11 -1.84 -8.71
N TYR A 86 4.14 -2.28 -7.92
CA TYR A 86 4.19 -2.24 -6.46
C TYR A 86 3.53 -3.45 -5.84
N TRP A 87 4.16 -4.04 -4.84
CA TRP A 87 3.49 -4.89 -3.86
C TRP A 87 2.87 -4.01 -2.77
N VAL A 88 1.63 -4.34 -2.41
CA VAL A 88 0.92 -3.76 -1.27
C VAL A 88 0.55 -4.89 -0.33
N ALA A 89 1.06 -4.85 0.90
CA ALA A 89 0.69 -5.82 1.93
C ALA A 89 -0.74 -5.54 2.40
N LEU A 90 -1.52 -6.58 2.66
CA LEU A 90 -2.92 -6.48 3.11
C LEU A 90 -3.09 -7.21 4.44
N ASN A 91 -3.77 -6.56 5.39
CA ASN A 91 -4.02 -7.15 6.70
C ASN A 91 -5.29 -8.02 6.72
N GLN A 92 -6.34 -7.60 6.02
CA GLN A 92 -7.64 -8.29 5.91
C GLN A 92 -8.34 -7.87 4.62
N GLU A 93 -9.34 -8.63 4.18
CA GLU A 93 -10.20 -8.24 3.06
C GLU A 93 -11.04 -7.01 3.40
N LYS A 94 -11.32 -6.21 2.37
CA LYS A 94 -12.18 -5.04 2.46
C LYS A 94 -13.58 -5.50 2.83
N GLN A 95 -14.07 -5.02 3.97
CA GLN A 95 -15.43 -5.30 4.40
C GLN A 95 -16.37 -4.31 3.75
N TRP A 96 -17.26 -4.80 2.89
CA TRP A 96 -18.35 -4.00 2.33
C TRP A 96 -19.42 -3.82 3.40
N LEU A 97 -19.55 -2.61 3.95
CA LEU A 97 -20.56 -2.29 4.97
C LEU A 97 -22.00 -2.52 4.50
N ASP A 98 -22.23 -2.53 3.17
CA ASP A 98 -23.56 -2.67 2.55
C ASP A 98 -23.79 -4.03 1.86
N ALA A 99 -22.83 -4.97 1.92
CA ALA A 99 -23.05 -6.30 1.39
C ALA A 99 -23.84 -7.14 2.39
N ALA A 100 -24.99 -7.70 1.96
CA ALA A 100 -25.65 -8.83 2.64
C ALA A 100 -24.59 -9.85 3.06
N PRO A 101 -24.69 -10.52 4.24
CA PRO A 101 -23.58 -11.23 4.87
C PRO A 101 -22.83 -12.04 3.83
N ALA A 102 -21.71 -11.47 3.38
CA ALA A 102 -20.99 -12.02 2.26
C ALA A 102 -20.53 -13.41 2.71
N THR A 103 -20.77 -14.42 1.88
CA THR A 103 -20.07 -15.70 2.02
C THR A 103 -18.61 -15.37 2.32
N ALA A 104 -18.11 -15.89 3.44
CA ALA A 104 -16.75 -15.60 3.89
C ALA A 104 -15.79 -15.71 2.69
N PRO A 105 -14.84 -14.77 2.54
CA PRO A 105 -13.97 -14.75 1.37
C PRO A 105 -13.34 -16.14 1.19
N ALA A 106 -13.41 -16.67 -0.05
CA ALA A 106 -12.98 -18.03 -0.35
C ALA A 106 -11.47 -18.25 -0.13
N LYS A 107 -10.70 -17.15 -0.08
CA LYS A 107 -9.26 -17.10 0.13
C LYS A 107 -8.94 -15.89 1.01
N HIS A 108 -7.90 -15.99 1.83
CA HIS A 108 -7.40 -14.90 2.66
C HIS A 108 -6.31 -14.12 1.92
N LEU A 109 -6.58 -12.87 1.56
CA LEU A 109 -5.65 -11.98 0.84
C LEU A 109 -4.66 -11.35 1.82
N ALA A 110 -3.38 -11.61 1.59
CA ALA A 110 -2.27 -11.08 2.38
C ALA A 110 -1.44 -10.02 1.62
N GLY A 111 -1.67 -9.87 0.32
CA GLY A 111 -1.05 -8.83 -0.49
C GLY A 111 -1.57 -8.82 -1.92
N VAL A 112 -1.32 -7.74 -2.63
CA VAL A 112 -1.57 -7.62 -4.09
C VAL A 112 -0.40 -6.94 -4.78
N ARG A 113 -0.17 -7.30 -6.04
CA ARG A 113 0.77 -6.58 -6.91
C ARG A 113 -0.01 -5.73 -7.89
N LEU A 114 0.30 -4.44 -7.90
CA LEU A 114 -0.19 -3.47 -8.86
C LEU A 114 0.87 -3.21 -9.93
N ASP A 115 0.46 -2.97 -11.17
CA ASP A 115 1.34 -2.45 -12.20
C ASP A 115 1.60 -0.93 -12.03
N ALA A 116 2.30 -0.33 -13.00
CA ALA A 116 2.62 1.10 -12.98
C ALA A 116 1.41 2.03 -13.09
N HIS A 117 0.26 1.51 -13.56
CA HIS A 117 -0.98 2.24 -13.76
C HIS A 117 -1.97 2.04 -12.61
N GLY A 118 -1.70 1.11 -11.69
CA GLY A 118 -2.58 0.79 -10.56
C GLY A 118 -3.50 -0.39 -10.83
N VAL A 119 -3.28 -1.13 -11.91
CA VAL A 119 -4.04 -2.35 -12.21
C VAL A 119 -3.48 -3.49 -11.37
N GLU A 120 -4.36 -4.21 -10.66
CA GLU A 120 -4.00 -5.44 -9.97
C GLU A 120 -3.65 -6.53 -10.99
N VAL A 121 -2.46 -7.11 -10.84
CA VAL A 121 -1.91 -8.11 -11.75
C VAL A 121 -1.52 -9.42 -11.05
N GLU A 122 -1.53 -9.43 -9.71
CA GLU A 122 -1.19 -10.60 -8.92
C GLU A 122 -1.77 -10.47 -7.50
N GLU A 123 -2.16 -11.60 -6.93
CA GLU A 123 -2.58 -11.69 -5.53
C GLU A 123 -1.60 -12.58 -4.77
N LEU A 124 -1.39 -12.24 -3.50
CA LEU A 124 -0.73 -13.09 -2.53
C LEU A 124 -1.76 -13.53 -1.49
N THR A 125 -1.98 -14.83 -1.38
CA THR A 125 -2.86 -15.43 -0.37
C THR A 125 -2.08 -16.08 0.75
N ALA A 126 -2.64 -16.09 1.96
CA ALA A 126 -2.07 -16.80 3.10
C ALA A 126 -3.12 -17.64 3.82
N ALA A 127 -2.70 -18.39 4.86
CA ALA A 127 -3.64 -19.05 5.75
C ALA A 127 -4.52 -18.01 6.46
N LYS A 128 -5.76 -18.39 6.77
CA LYS A 128 -6.72 -17.51 7.46
C LYS A 128 -6.12 -16.97 8.76
N GLY A 129 -6.22 -15.65 8.95
CA GLY A 129 -5.71 -14.96 10.14
C GLY A 129 -4.26 -14.50 10.04
N VAL A 130 -3.53 -14.88 8.98
CA VAL A 130 -2.18 -14.32 8.73
C VAL A 130 -2.30 -12.88 8.25
N THR A 131 -1.76 -11.94 9.02
CA THR A 131 -1.64 -10.54 8.60
C THR A 131 -0.21 -10.25 8.18
N LEU A 132 -0.02 -9.52 7.08
CA LEU A 132 1.30 -9.08 6.64
C LEU A 132 1.37 -7.57 6.67
N SER A 133 2.42 -7.05 7.29
CA SER A 133 2.72 -5.62 7.30
C SER A 133 3.63 -5.24 6.13
N ASP A 134 4.39 -6.19 5.57
CA ASP A 134 5.31 -5.91 4.45
C ASP A 134 5.44 -7.10 3.49
N VAL A 135 5.52 -6.79 2.20
CA VAL A 135 5.79 -7.77 1.12
C VAL A 135 6.85 -7.16 0.21
N ALA A 136 8.07 -7.69 0.27
CA ALA A 136 9.21 -7.17 -0.48
C ALA A 136 9.74 -8.19 -1.47
N GLU A 137 9.77 -7.84 -2.76
CA GLU A 137 10.39 -8.67 -3.80
C GLU A 137 11.90 -8.41 -3.88
N ARG A 138 12.71 -9.46 -3.73
CA ARG A 138 14.16 -9.38 -3.86
C ARG A 138 14.73 -10.67 -4.45
N ARG A 139 15.46 -10.54 -5.56
CA ARG A 139 16.10 -11.67 -6.27
C ARG A 139 15.10 -12.79 -6.62
N GLY A 140 13.92 -12.40 -7.12
CA GLY A 140 12.86 -13.32 -7.52
C GLY A 140 12.09 -13.99 -6.38
N LYS A 141 12.33 -13.58 -5.12
CA LYS A 141 11.64 -14.12 -3.94
C LYS A 141 10.83 -13.03 -3.25
N LEU A 142 9.73 -13.40 -2.62
CA LEU A 142 8.95 -12.52 -1.75
C LEU A 142 9.34 -12.74 -0.29
N TRP A 143 9.74 -11.66 0.37
CA TRP A 143 10.02 -11.61 1.80
C TRP A 143 8.80 -11.01 2.50
N LEU A 144 8.24 -11.75 3.44
CA LEU A 144 6.98 -11.41 4.12
C LEU A 144 7.29 -11.00 5.56
N GLY A 145 6.94 -9.76 5.90
CA GLY A 145 7.04 -9.23 7.26
C GLY A 145 5.66 -9.14 7.90
N SER A 146 5.57 -9.45 9.18
CA SER A 146 4.36 -9.29 9.99
C SER A 146 4.75 -8.77 11.36
N VAL A 147 3.91 -7.88 11.93
CA VAL A 147 4.01 -7.47 13.34
C VAL A 147 3.43 -8.51 14.30
N GLU A 148 2.67 -9.48 13.78
CA GLU A 148 1.98 -10.52 14.57
C GLU A 148 2.75 -11.85 14.57
N LEU A 149 3.52 -12.14 13.51
CA LEU A 149 4.27 -13.40 13.40
C LEU A 149 5.68 -13.26 13.98
N GLU A 150 6.13 -14.31 14.65
CA GLU A 150 7.47 -14.39 15.25
C GLU A 150 8.57 -14.81 14.25
N TYR A 151 8.26 -14.82 12.94
CA TYR A 151 9.16 -15.26 11.90
C TYR A 151 9.00 -14.44 10.62
N ILE A 152 10.04 -14.48 9.77
CA ILE A 152 10.01 -13.92 8.43
C ILE A 152 9.48 -14.99 7.46
N GLY A 153 8.46 -14.66 6.68
CA GLY A 153 7.98 -15.53 5.61
C GLY A 153 8.82 -15.39 4.35
N LEU A 154 8.95 -16.48 3.59
CA LEU A 154 9.63 -16.49 2.30
C LEU A 154 8.82 -17.30 1.29
N VAL A 155 8.49 -16.69 0.15
CA VAL A 155 7.93 -17.37 -1.02
C VAL A 155 8.99 -17.39 -2.11
N ALA A 156 9.25 -18.57 -2.67
CA ALA A 156 10.32 -18.84 -3.62
C ALA A 156 9.79 -19.05 -5.04
#